data_AF-A0A5K0UXJ0-F1
#
_entry.id   AF-A0A5K0UXJ0-F1
#
_cell.length_a   1.000
_cell.length_b   1.000
_cell.length_c   1.000
_cell.angle_alpha   90.00
_cell.angle_beta   90.00
_cell.angle_gamma   90.00
#
_symmetry.space_group_name_H-M   'P 1'
#
loop_
_entity.id
_entity.type
_entity.pdbx_description
1 polymer ?
#
loop_
_entity_poly.entity_id
_entity_poly.type
_entity_poly.pdbx_seq_one_letter_code
_entity_poly.pdbx_strand_id
1 'polypeptide(L)' 'SLVDPLEKTINHKPKQDAVKQEVDRNEDMIRSALRAIASLNHI' A
#
# COMPACT_ATOMS: atom_id res chain seq x y z
N SER A 1 4.12 3.18 15.32
CA SER A 1 5.27 2.52 14.66
C SER A 1 5.21 2.80 13.16
N LEU A 2 6.24 2.52 12.34
CA LEU A 2 6.08 2.55 10.88
C LEU A 2 5.19 1.41 10.37
N VAL A 3 4.93 0.41 11.21
CA VAL A 3 4.03 -0.72 10.93
C VAL A 3 2.58 -0.28 10.72
N ASP A 4 2.02 0.56 11.60
CA ASP A 4 0.59 0.92 11.54
C ASP A 4 0.20 1.65 10.24
N PRO A 5 0.98 2.63 9.73
CA PRO A 5 0.72 3.25 8.43
C PRO A 5 0.87 2.30 7.24
N LEU A 6 1.84 1.37 7.29
CA LEU A 6 2.05 0.39 6.22
C LEU A 6 0.91 -0.63 6.19
N GLU A 7 0.46 -1.08 7.35
CA GLU A 7 -0.70 -1.97 7.50
C GLU A 7 -1.99 -1.31 6.99
N LYS A 8 -2.19 -0.02 7.27
CA LYS A 8 -3.32 0.73 6.72
C LYS A 8 -3.27 0.82 5.19
N THR A 9 -2.07 0.95 4.63
CA THR A 9 -1.87 1.07 3.18
C THR A 9 -2.18 -0.25 2.46
N ILE A 10 -1.67 -1.38 2.95
CA ILE A 10 -1.94 -2.71 2.32
C ILE A 10 -3.41 -3.12 2.43
N ASN A 11 -4.12 -2.66 3.45
CA ASN A 11 -5.53 -2.96 3.67
C ASN A 11 -6.48 -1.96 2.97
N HIS A 12 -5.94 -0.91 2.35
CA HIS A 12 -6.76 0.07 1.64
C HIS A 12 -7.33 -0.54 0.36
N LYS A 13 -8.66 -0.53 0.26
CA LYS A 13 -9.40 -0.92 -0.94
C LYS A 13 -10.01 0.33 -1.57
N PRO A 14 -9.72 0.60 -2.86
CA PRO A 14 -10.39 1.66 -3.59
C PRO A 14 -11.90 1.44 -3.58
N LYS A 15 -12.66 2.53 -3.70
CA LYS A 15 -14.12 2.43 -3.86
C LYS A 15 -14.47 1.74 -5.17
N GLN A 16 -15.66 1.15 -5.27
CA GLN A 16 -16.10 0.45 -6.49
C GLN A 16 -16.24 1.38 -7.70
N ASP A 17 -16.54 2.65 -7.46
CA ASP A 17 -16.65 3.72 -8.45
C ASP A 17 -15.32 4.47 -8.68
N ALA A 18 -14.21 4.00 -8.10
CA ALA A 18 -12.92 4.61 -8.27
C ALA A 18 -12.50 4.57 -9.76
N VAL A 19 -12.01 5.71 -10.25
CA VAL A 19 -11.53 5.77 -11.63
C VAL A 19 -10.26 4.94 -11.76
N LYS A 20 -9.98 4.40 -12.96
CA LYS A 20 -8.82 3.52 -13.20
C LYS A 20 -7.51 4.09 -12.65
N GLN A 21 -7.29 5.39 -12.81
CA GLN A 21 -6.09 6.08 -12.29
C GLN A 21 -5.97 6.04 -10.76
N GLU A 22 -7.08 6.01 -10.02
CA GLU A 22 -7.06 5.85 -8.55
C GLU A 22 -6.72 4.43 -8.15
N VAL A 23 -7.25 3.44 -8.87
CA VAL A 23 -6.94 2.03 -8.65
C VAL A 23 -5.46 1.78 -8.92
N ASP A 24 -4.94 2.23 -10.07
CA ASP A 24 -3.53 2.08 -10.45
C ASP A 24 -2.60 2.72 -9.40
N ARG A 25 -2.94 3.93 -8.92
CA ARG A 25 -2.19 4.61 -7.85
C ARG A 25 -2.21 3.82 -6.53
N ASN A 26 -3.35 3.26 -6.16
CA ASN A 26 -3.44 2.45 -4.95
C ASN A 26 -2.58 1.18 -5.06
N GLU A 27 -2.58 0.52 -6.20
CA GLU A 27 -1.71 -0.64 -6.44
C GLU A 27 -0.23 -0.28 -6.35
N ASP A 28 0.18 0.87 -6.89
CA ASP A 28 1.54 1.39 -6.75
C ASP A 28 1.92 1.63 -5.28
N MET A 29 1.01 2.21 -4.49
CA MET A 29 1.20 2.43 -3.06
C MET A 29 1.32 1.13 -2.26
N ILE A 30 0.47 0.14 -2.55
CA ILE A 30 0.56 -1.20 -1.91
C ILE A 30 1.91 -1.84 -2.26
N ARG A 31 2.34 -1.77 -3.53
CA ARG A 31 3.65 -2.31 -3.96
C ARG A 31 4.82 -1.63 -3.25
N SER A 32 4.78 -0.31 -3.04
CA SER A 32 5.83 0.40 -2.31
C SER A 32 5.84 0.06 -0.82
N ALA A 33 4.66 -0.07 -0.19
CA ALA A 33 4.53 -0.48 1.21
C ALA A 33 5.09 -1.89 1.47
N LEU A 34 4.79 -2.86 0.58
CA LEU A 34 5.34 -4.21 0.68
C LEU A 34 6.87 -4.23 0.55
N ARG A 35 7.44 -3.41 -0.34
CA ARG A 35 8.91 -3.26 -0.45
C ARG A 35 9.51 -2.68 0.82
N ALA A 36 8.87 -1.67 1.42
CA ALA A 36 9.33 -1.10 2.68
C ALA A 36 9.34 -2.14 3.81
N ILE A 37 8.28 -2.96 3.92
CA ILE A 37 8.21 -4.06 4.91
C ILE A 37 9.34 -5.07 4.67
N ALA A 38 9.57 -5.47 3.41
CA ALA A 38 10.65 -6.40 3.08
C ALA A 38 12.03 -5.83 3.48
N SER A 39 12.29 -4.55 3.20
CA SER A 39 13.54 -3.88 3.60
C SER A 39 13.69 -3.81 5.12
N LEU A 40 12.61 -3.59 5.87
CA LEU A 40 12.64 -3.55 7.34
C LEU A 40 12.86 -4.95 7.95
N ASN A 41 12.36 -6.01 7.32
CA ASN A 41 12.55 -7.39 7.76
C ASN A 41 13.95 -7.95 7.45
N HIS A 42 14.70 -7.31 6.55
CA HIS A 42 16.06 -7.70 6.17
C HIS A 42 17.16 -6.97 6.96
N ILE A 43 16.80 -6.21 8.00
CA ILE A 43 17.71 -5.51 8.93
C ILE A 43 17.61 -6.20 10.30
#